data_AF-A0A3P7IW49-F1
#
_entry.id   AF-A0A3P7IW49-F1
#
_cell.length_a   1.000
_cell.length_b   1.000
_cell.length_c   1.000
_cell.angle_alpha   90.00
_cell.angle_beta   90.00
_cell.angle_gamma   90.00
#
_symmetry.space_group_name_H-M   'P 1'
#
loop_
_entity.id
_entity.type
_entity.pdbx_description
1 polymer ?
#
loop_
_entity_poly.entity_id
_entity_poly.type
_entity_poly.pdbx_seq_one_letter_code
_entity_poly.pdbx_strand_id
1 'polypeptide(L)' 'MTGPEIVDYINTHQSYFKAKYRPGVEEFVKARIMKEKYLDDPLAKLSEPKEALGDEPIPTR' A
#
# COMPACT_ATOMS: atom_id res chain seq x y z
N MET A 1 -17.03 3.82 -8.36
CA MET A 1 -16.40 2.77 -7.52
C MET A 1 -16.74 3.04 -6.08
N THR A 2 -17.58 2.19 -5.51
CA THR A 2 -17.99 2.19 -4.10
C THR A 2 -17.20 1.14 -3.31
N GLY A 3 -17.16 1.25 -1.98
CA GLY A 3 -16.46 0.28 -1.13
C GLY A 3 -16.86 -1.20 -1.37
N PRO A 4 -18.15 -1.52 -1.55
CA PRO A 4 -18.58 -2.88 -1.91
C PRO A 4 -18.04 -3.37 -3.25
N GLU A 5 -18.02 -2.52 -4.29
CA GLU A 5 -17.47 -2.90 -5.62
C GLU A 5 -15.98 -3.24 -5.54
N ILE A 6 -15.21 -2.52 -4.73
CA ILE A 6 -13.78 -2.78 -4.52
C ILE A 6 -13.59 -4.13 -3.82
N VAL A 7 -14.44 -4.45 -2.84
CA VAL A 7 -14.39 -5.73 -2.14
C VAL A 7 -14.67 -6.89 -3.10
N ASP A 8 -15.64 -6.73 -3.98
CA ASP A 8 -15.98 -7.75 -4.97
C ASP A 8 -14.87 -7.95 -6.01
N TYR A 9 -14.27 -6.85 -6.49
CA TYR A 9 -13.10 -6.90 -7.36
C TYR A 9 -11.90 -7.62 -6.73
N ILE A 10 -11.59 -7.33 -5.47
CA ILE A 10 -10.49 -7.98 -4.77
C ILE A 10 -10.78 -9.47 -4.60
N ASN A 11 -11.99 -9.84 -4.17
CA ASN A 11 -12.36 -11.23 -3.95
C ASN A 11 -12.41 -12.07 -5.23
N THR A 12 -12.64 -11.43 -6.38
CA THR A 12 -12.62 -12.09 -7.69
C THR A 12 -11.20 -12.29 -8.24
N HIS A 13 -10.27 -11.38 -7.94
CA HIS A 13 -8.93 -11.39 -8.53
C HIS A 13 -7.82 -11.87 -7.58
N GLN A 14 -8.05 -11.88 -6.26
CA GLN A 14 -7.07 -12.36 -5.27
C GLN A 14 -7.51 -13.65 -4.60
N SER A 15 -6.68 -14.68 -4.75
CA SER A 15 -6.89 -16.01 -4.17
C SER A 15 -6.32 -16.17 -2.75
N TYR A 16 -5.35 -15.34 -2.37
CA TYR A 16 -4.61 -15.49 -1.11
C TYR A 16 -5.32 -14.90 0.10
N PHE A 17 -6.13 -13.85 -0.09
CA PHE A 17 -6.85 -13.19 1.00
C PHE A 17 -8.21 -12.71 0.53
N LYS A 18 -9.16 -12.60 1.46
CA LYS A 18 -10.50 -12.08 1.18
C LYS A 18 -10.70 -10.71 1.79
N ALA A 19 -11.25 -9.81 0.98
CA ALA A 19 -11.71 -8.50 1.42
C ALA A 19 -13.11 -8.59 2.03
N LYS A 20 -13.37 -7.77 3.05
CA LYS A 20 -14.70 -7.62 3.67
C LYS A 20 -15.01 -6.14 3.84
N TYR A 21 -16.16 -5.72 3.32
CA TYR A 21 -16.65 -4.37 3.54
C TYR A 21 -17.10 -4.18 4.99
N ARG A 22 -16.68 -3.07 5.60
CA ARG A 22 -17.14 -2.66 6.92
C ARG A 22 -17.35 -1.13 6.92
N PRO A 23 -18.58 -0.65 7.21
CA PRO A 23 -18.84 0.78 7.31
C PRO A 23 -18.00 1.37 8.46
N GLY A 24 -17.45 2.58 8.25
CA GLY A 24 -16.59 3.27 9.23
C GLY A 24 -15.12 2.83 9.24
N VAL A 25 -14.74 1.73 8.56
CA VAL A 25 -13.31 1.38 8.42
C VAL A 25 -12.58 2.38 7.53
N GLU A 26 -13.26 2.95 6.53
CA GLU A 26 -12.64 3.94 5.66
C GLU A 26 -12.20 5.20 6.44
N GLU A 27 -13.07 5.71 7.32
CA GLU A 27 -12.75 6.85 8.20
C GLU A 27 -11.65 6.48 9.19
N PHE A 28 -11.70 5.28 9.76
CA PHE A 28 -10.66 4.78 10.66
C PHE A 28 -9.30 4.68 9.96
N VAL A 29 -9.26 4.15 8.74
CA VAL A 29 -8.03 4.01 7.96
C VAL A 29 -7.51 5.38 7.52
N LYS A 30 -8.37 6.30 7.07
CA LYS A 30 -7.98 7.68 6.76
C LYS A 30 -7.36 8.37 7.98
N ALA A 31 -8.04 8.32 9.13
CA ALA A 31 -7.53 8.86 10.38
C ALA A 31 -6.22 8.18 10.84
N ARG A 32 -6.02 6.90 10.49
CA ARG A 32 -4.79 6.17 10.79
C ARG A 32 -3.62 6.61 9.90
N ILE A 33 -3.84 6.77 8.60
CA ILE A 33 -2.82 7.17 7.62
C ILE A 33 -2.39 8.62 7.86
N MET A 34 -3.31 9.50 8.27
CA MET A 34 -3.01 10.89 8.62
C MET A 34 -2.34 11.06 9.99
N LYS A 35 -2.00 9.97 10.71
CA LYS A 35 -1.21 10.10 11.94
C LYS A 35 0.22 10.45 11.60
N GLU A 36 0.78 11.37 12.39
CA GLU A 36 2.15 11.90 12.27
C GLU A 36 3.22 10.83 12.01
N LYS A 37 3.13 9.67 12.67
CA LYS A 37 4.06 8.54 12.46
C LYS A 37 4.05 7.88 11.08
N TYR A 38 3.06 8.19 10.24
CA TYR A 38 2.95 7.74 8.84
C TYR A 38 2.96 8.92 7.87
N LEU A 39 2.99 10.15 8.38
CA LEU A 39 3.27 11.34 7.59
C LEU A 39 4.79 11.41 7.41
N ASP A 40 5.28 10.60 6.48
CA ASP A 40 6.65 10.73 6.02
C ASP A 40 6.84 12.11 5.36
N ASP A 41 7.90 12.81 5.76
CA ASP A 41 8.29 14.04 5.09
C ASP A 41 8.96 13.69 3.75
N PRO A 42 8.33 13.98 2.60
CA PRO A 42 8.88 13.61 1.29
C PRO A 42 10.16 14.39 0.97
N LEU A 43 10.42 15.53 1.64
CA LEU A 43 11.61 16.35 1.46
C LEU A 43 12.80 15.75 2.24
N ALA A 44 12.54 15.19 3.43
CA ALA A 44 13.53 14.45 4.21
C ALA A 44 14.03 13.18 3.48
N LYS A 45 13.17 12.53 2.70
CA LYS A 45 13.55 11.35 1.88
C LYS A 45 14.27 11.71 0.58
N LEU A 46 14.18 12.95 0.11
CA LEU A 46 14.87 13.41 -1.10
C LEU A 46 16.36 13.69 -0.83
N SER A 47 16.72 14.00 0.42
CA SER A 47 18.10 14.18 0.88
C SER A 47 18.83 12.87 1.20
N GLU A 48 18.16 11.72 1.17
CA GLU A 48 18.80 10.41 1.25
C GLU A 48 19.14 9.94 -0.17
N PRO A 49 20.42 9.95 -0.60
CA PRO A 49 20.78 9.30 -1.84
C PRO A 49 20.61 7.81 -1.62
N LYS A 50 19.50 7.24 -2.10
CA LYS A 50 19.42 5.80 -2.31
C LYS A 50 20.38 5.48 -3.43
N GLU A 51 21.58 5.02 -3.08
CA GLU A 51 22.46 4.37 -4.04
C GLU A 51 21.61 3.37 -4.82
N ALA A 52 21.60 3.52 -6.14
CA ALA A 52 20.91 2.61 -7.03
C ALA A 52 21.47 1.22 -6.74
N LEU A 53 20.63 0.33 -6.20
CA LEU A 53 20.93 -1.08 -6.07
C LEU A 53 21.27 -1.60 -7.46
N GLY A 54 22.56 -1.79 -7.72
CA GLY A 54 23.09 -2.20 -9.00
C GLY A 54 22.43 -3.50 -9.46
N ASP A 55 22.19 -3.59 -10.77
CA ASP A 55 21.75 -4.77 -11.50
C ASP A 55 22.62 -5.99 -11.10
N GLU A 56 22.20 -6.76 -10.10
CA GLU A 56 22.76 -8.09 -9.87
C GLU A 56 22.22 -9.00 -10.98
N PRO A 57 23.09 -9.58 -11.84
CA PRO A 57 22.62 -10.43 -12.92
C PRO A 57 21.96 -11.69 -12.35
N ILE A 58 20.75 -11.96 -12.84
CA ILE A 58 19.96 -13.15 -12.50
C ILE A 58 20.79 -14.41 -12.82
N PRO A 59 21.03 -15.32 -11.88
CA PRO A 59 21.81 -16.53 -12.15
C PRO A 59 21.00 -17.45 -13.08
N THR A 60 21.52 -17.69 -14.28
CA THR A 60 21.01 -18.70 -15.20
C THR A 60 21.43 -20.09 -14.71
N ARG A 61 20.44 -20.98 -14.57
CA ARG A 61 20.62 -22.40 -14.24
C ARG A 61 21.13 -23.20 -15.43
#